data_AF-A0A2D7T0W4-F1
#
_entry.id   AF-A0A2D7T0W4-F1
#
_cell.length_a   1.000
_cell.length_b   1.000
_cell.length_c   1.000
_cell.angle_alpha   90.00
_cell.angle_beta   90.00
_cell.angle_gamma   90.00
#
_symmetry.space_group_name_H-M   'P 1'
#
loop_
_entity.id
_entity.type
_entity.pdbx_description
1 polymer ?
#
loop_
_entity_poly.entity_id
_entity_poly.type
_entity_poly.pdbx_seq_one_letter_code
_entity_poly.pdbx_strand_id
1 'polypeptide(L)' 'MRIVSLTPSASEIVFELGLGSRLVGISHECNYPKEIDIIEKVSSSSIDPTGSQGEIDHQVRETLQSNATLYQINTE' A
#
# COMPACT_ATOMS: atom_id res chain seq x y z
N MET A 1 14.27 15.85 -5.52
CA MET A 1 12.85 15.50 -5.27
C MET A 1 12.80 14.07 -4.75
N ARG A 2 12.01 13.82 -3.70
CA ARG A 2 11.72 12.51 -3.10
C ARG A 2 10.24 12.22 -3.31
N ILE A 3 9.87 11.03 -3.76
CA ILE A 3 8.50 10.63 -4.12
C ILE A 3 8.02 9.56 -3.16
N VAL A 4 6.80 9.71 -2.64
CA VAL A 4 6.06 8.64 -1.98
C VAL A 4 4.82 8.37 -2.82
N SER A 5 4.53 7.09 -3.09
CA SER A 5 3.36 6.68 -3.86
C SER A 5 2.55 5.64 -3.09
N LEU A 6 1.30 5.97 -2.76
CA LEU A 6 0.42 5.09 -1.99
C LEU A 6 -0.59 4.33 -2.86
N THR A 7 -0.36 4.28 -4.16
CA THR A 7 -1.22 3.60 -5.12
C THR A 7 -0.35 2.74 -6.03
N PRO A 8 -0.58 1.42 -6.13
CA PRO A 8 0.25 0.51 -6.95
C PRO A 8 0.48 1.03 -8.37
N SER A 9 -0.59 1.36 -9.09
CA SER A 9 -0.49 1.86 -10.47
C SER A 9 0.30 3.17 -10.60
N ALA A 10 0.24 4.05 -9.60
CA ALA A 10 1.04 5.27 -9.60
C ALA A 10 2.53 4.97 -9.39
N SER A 11 2.87 3.98 -8.55
CA SER A 11 4.24 3.53 -8.38
C SER A 11 4.80 2.92 -9.67
N GLU A 12 4.01 2.12 -10.38
CA GLU A 12 4.37 1.57 -11.69
C GLU A 12 4.64 2.68 -12.71
N ILE A 13 3.77 3.69 -12.80
CA ILE A 13 3.96 4.86 -13.67
C ILE A 13 5.27 5.60 -13.33
N VAL A 14 5.61 5.75 -12.04
CA VAL A 14 6.87 6.38 -11.63
C VAL A 14 8.08 5.61 -12.15
N PHE A 15 8.04 4.28 -12.14
CA PHE A 15 9.10 3.45 -12.72
C PHE A 15 9.16 3.59 -14.24
N GLU A 16 8.02 3.52 -14.94
CA GLU A 16 7.93 3.70 -16.39
C GLU A 16 8.46 5.06 -16.87
N LEU A 17 8.30 6.10 -16.04
CA LEU A 17 8.86 7.44 -16.32
C LEU A 17 10.37 7.54 -16.03
N GLY A 18 11.04 6.46 -15.65
CA GLY A 18 12.47 6.46 -15.29
C GLY A 18 12.77 7.16 -13.97
N LEU A 19 11.76 7.34 -13.11
CA LEU A 19 11.88 8.04 -11.82
C LEU A 19 11.94 7.10 -10.62
N GLY A 20 12.07 5.79 -10.82
CA GLY A 20 12.11 4.78 -9.76
C GLY A 20 13.17 5.04 -8.68
N SER A 21 14.34 5.58 -9.05
CA SER A 21 15.40 5.97 -8.10
C SER A 21 15.02 7.13 -7.16
N ARG A 22 13.91 7.82 -7.43
CA ARG A 22 13.36 8.90 -6.60
C ARG A 22 12.19 8.44 -5.73
N LEU A 23 11.69 7.22 -5.93
CA LEU A 23 10.64 6.62 -5.13
C LEU A 23 11.25 6.12 -3.82
N VAL A 24 10.86 6.73 -2.71
CA VAL A 24 11.45 6.47 -1.38
C VAL A 24 10.46 5.82 -0.40
N GLY A 25 9.20 5.67 -0.80
CA GLY A 25 8.18 5.03 0.03
C GLY A 25 6.97 4.61 -0.81
N ILE A 26 6.41 3.45 -0.49
CA ILE A 26 5.32 2.80 -1.23
C ILE A 26 4.21 2.30 -0.30
N SER A 27 3.01 2.01 -0.83
CA SER A 27 1.99 1.31 -0.04
C SER A 27 2.36 -0.15 0.21
N HIS A 28 1.75 -0.78 1.23
CA HIS A 28 1.92 -2.21 1.50
C HIS A 28 1.55 -3.12 0.31
N GLU A 29 0.65 -2.66 -0.56
CA GLU A 29 0.15 -3.39 -1.73
C GLU A 29 1.05 -3.28 -2.97
N CYS A 30 1.98 -2.33 -2.99
CA CYS A 30 2.91 -2.17 -4.11
C CYS A 30 3.86 -3.37 -4.19
N ASN A 31 3.91 -4.02 -5.35
CA ASN A 31 4.68 -5.25 -5.59
C ASN A 31 5.22 -5.36 -7.04
N TYR A 32 5.12 -4.29 -7.83
CA TYR A 32 5.62 -4.23 -9.21
C TYR A 32 6.23 -2.85 -9.52
N PRO A 33 7.31 -2.76 -10.31
CA PRO A 33 8.15 -3.87 -10.77
C PRO A 33 8.96 -4.47 -9.59
N LYS A 34 9.71 -5.57 -9.80
CA LYS A 34 10.42 -6.26 -8.70
C LYS A 34 11.42 -5.35 -7.95
N GLU A 35 11.93 -4.34 -8.64
CA GLU A 35 12.79 -3.29 -8.08
C GLU A 35 12.11 -2.50 -6.95
N ILE A 36 10.78 -2.57 -6.81
CA ILE A 36 10.03 -1.92 -5.73
C ILE A 36 10.20 -2.65 -4.39
N ASP A 37 10.59 -3.93 -4.38
CA ASP A 37 10.66 -4.77 -3.16
C ASP A 37 11.67 -4.25 -2.13
N ILE A 38 12.65 -3.45 -2.57
CA ILE A 38 13.66 -2.82 -1.69
C ILE A 38 13.19 -1.47 -1.11
N ILE A 39 12.05 -0.95 -1.57
CA ILE A 39 11.53 0.35 -1.14
C ILE A 39 10.66 0.17 0.08
N GLU A 40 10.78 1.09 1.03
CA GLU A 40 10.06 1.05 2.29
C GLU A 40 8.53 1.11 2.11
N LYS A 41 7.83 0.15 2.72
CA LYS A 41 6.37 0.15 2.82
C LYS A 41 5.94 1.09 3.94
N VAL A 42 5.41 2.25 3.56
CA VAL A 42 5.03 3.33 4.49
C VAL A 42 3.53 3.33 4.82
N SER A 43 2.80 2.30 4.39
CA SER A 43 1.43 2.07 4.85
C SER A 43 1.22 0.61 5.24
N SER A 44 0.17 0.38 6.02
CA SER A 44 -0.29 -0.95 6.42
C SER A 44 -1.82 -1.02 6.31
N SER A 45 -2.35 -2.25 6.32
CA SER A 45 -3.80 -2.53 6.33
C SER A 45 -4.14 -3.30 7.59
N SER A 46 -5.29 -2.97 8.20
CA SER A 46 -5.87 -3.75 9.31
C SER A 46 -6.60 -5.01 8.85
N ILE A 47 -6.74 -5.20 7.54
CA ILE A 47 -7.47 -6.29 6.91
C ILE A 47 -6.49 -7.40 6.55
N ASP A 48 -6.80 -8.64 6.95
CA ASP A 48 -6.08 -9.83 6.52
C ASP A 48 -6.49 -10.21 5.08
N PRO A 49 -5.59 -10.09 4.09
CA PRO A 49 -5.93 -10.39 2.70
C PRO A 49 -5.89 -11.89 2.38
N THR A 50 -5.52 -12.75 3.33
CA THR A 50 -5.40 -14.22 3.12
C THR A 50 -6.71 -14.97 3.34
N GLY A 51 -7.72 -14.30 3.91
CA GLY A 51 -9.06 -14.85 4.11
C GLY A 51 -9.87 -15.02 2.81
N SER A 52 -11.01 -15.70 2.93
CA SER A 52 -12.01 -15.73 1.86
C SER A 52 -12.60 -14.34 1.61
N GLN A 53 -13.19 -14.12 0.42
CA GLN A 53 -13.83 -12.84 0.09
C GLN A 53 -14.91 -12.42 1.10
N GLY A 54 -15.67 -13.38 1.64
CA GLY A 54 -16.68 -13.11 2.66
C GLY A 54 -16.08 -12.65 3.98
N GLU A 55 -14.97 -13.25 4.39
CA GLU A 55 -14.24 -12.85 5.61
C GLU A 55 -13.58 -11.47 5.44
N ILE A 56 -13.04 -11.16 4.25
CA ILE A 56 -12.48 -9.85 3.94
C ILE A 56 -13.57 -8.77 3.97
N ASP A 57 -14.71 -8.98 3.29
CA ASP A 57 -15.84 -8.03 3.29
C ASP A 57 -16.37 -7.81 4.72
N HIS A 58 -16.45 -8.88 5.53
CA HIS A 58 -16.84 -8.78 6.93
C HIS A 58 -15.87 -7.89 7.74
N GLN A 59 -14.56 -8.15 7.66
CA GLN A 59 -13.54 -7.36 8.35
C GLN A 59 -13.58 -5.87 7.96
N VAL A 60 -13.75 -5.58 6.67
CA VAL A 60 -13.87 -4.21 6.16
C VAL A 60 -15.09 -3.52 6.77
N ARG A 61 -16.26 -4.18 6.75
CA ARG A 61 -17.49 -3.61 7.31
C ARG A 61 -17.41 -3.37 8.81
N GLU A 62 -16.87 -4.31 9.58
CA GLU A 62 -16.67 -4.14 11.03
C GLU A 62 -15.71 -2.99 11.36
N THR A 63 -14.62 -2.87 10.62
CA THR A 63 -13.64 -1.79 10.80
C THR A 63 -14.29 -0.42 10.54
N LEU A 64 -15.08 -0.30 9.47
CA LEU A 64 -15.78 0.94 9.15
C LEU A 64 -16.90 1.26 10.15
N GLN A 65 -17.64 0.25 10.65
CA GLN A 65 -18.68 0.45 11.67
C GLN A 65 -18.12 0.92 13.01
N SER A 66 -16.89 0.50 13.36
CA SER A 66 -16.20 0.94 14.58
C SER A 66 -15.51 2.31 14.45
N ASN A 67 -15.68 3.02 13.33
CA ASN A 67 -14.97 4.27 12.99
C ASN A 67 -13.44 4.13 13.01
N ALA A 68 -12.92 2.92 12.82
CA ALA A 68 -11.50 2.67 12.67
C ALA A 68 -11.08 2.87 11.20
N THR A 69 -9.78 3.07 10.97
CA THR A 69 -9.21 3.26 9.64
C THR A 69 -8.77 1.92 9.05
N LEU A 70 -9.13 1.63 7.80
CA LEU A 70 -8.67 0.43 7.07
C LEU A 70 -7.16 0.44 6.81
N TYR A 71 -6.62 1.64 6.58
CA TYR A 71 -5.22 1.85 6.24
C TYR A 71 -4.57 2.83 7.20
N GLN A 72 -3.31 2.60 7.50
CA GLN A 72 -2.51 3.45 8.38
C GLN A 72 -1.21 3.86 7.67
N ILE A 73 -0.70 5.05 8.00
CA ILE A 73 0.62 5.50 7.56
C ILE A 73 1.61 5.19 8.67
N ASN A 74 2.69 4.51 8.32
CA ASN A 74 3.79 4.21 9.22
C ASN A 74 4.59 5.51 9.41
N THR A 75 4.66 6.01 10.64
CA THR A 75 5.31 7.29 10.97
C THR A 75 6.56 7.14 11.84
N GLU A 76 6.87 5.90 12.23
CA GLU A 76 8.05 5.47 12.97
C GLU A 76 8.94 4.62 12.07
#